data_AF-A0A1N7G7R3-F1
#
_entry.id   AF-A0A1N7G7R3-F1
#
_cell.length_a   1.000
_cell.length_b   1.000
_cell.length_c   1.000
_cell.angle_alpha   90.00
_cell.angle_beta   90.00
_cell.angle_gamma   90.00
#
_symmetry.space_group_name_H-M   'P 1'
#
loop_
_entity.id
_entity.type
_entity.pdbx_description
1 polymer ?
#
loop_
_entity_poly.entity_id
_entity_poly.type
_entity_poly.pdbx_seq_one_letter_code
_entity_poly.pdbx_strand_id
1 'polypeptide(L)'
;MFKLALQLGCTVNKLSHRLDYDEYIEWMAYDSIDPFGGFRSDLQTAHIVYAQCGGGDAKLSDFLPIDPNPMTDEMREQYEYEQAIKDSEQEARQLAEMFDRLEARQG
;
A
#
# COMPACT_ATOMS: atom_id res chain seq x y z
N MET A 1 18.85 4.69 0.38
CA MET A 1 20.10 5.51 0.34
C MET A 1 20.16 6.54 -0.79
N PHE A 2 19.88 6.18 -2.06
CA PHE A 2 19.99 7.12 -3.20
C PHE A 2 19.08 8.36 -3.11
N LYS A 3 17.79 8.18 -2.80
CA LYS A 3 16.83 9.28 -2.63
C LYS A 3 17.26 10.25 -1.53
N LEU A 4 17.72 9.72 -0.40
CA LEU A 4 18.23 10.51 0.72
C LEU A 4 19.48 11.32 0.35
N ALA A 5 20.44 10.71 -0.37
CA ALA A 5 21.63 11.41 -0.84
C ALA A 5 21.28 12.58 -1.78
N LEU A 6 20.32 12.35 -2.69
CA LEU A 6 19.79 13.38 -3.58
C LEU A 6 19.14 14.54 -2.79
N GLN A 7 18.28 14.22 -1.82
CA GLN A 7 17.59 15.20 -0.99
C GLN A 7 18.56 16.04 -0.14
N LEU A 8 19.66 15.44 0.32
CA LEU A 8 20.71 16.12 1.08
C LEU A 8 21.77 16.80 0.20
N GLY A 9 21.61 16.77 -1.14
CA GLY A 9 22.53 17.41 -2.08
C GLY A 9 23.96 16.86 -2.02
N CYS A 10 24.11 15.55 -1.77
CA CYS A 10 25.41 14.92 -1.65
C CYS A 10 25.51 13.61 -2.45
N THR A 11 26.73 13.15 -2.70
CA THR A 11 26.93 11.86 -3.36
C THR A 11 26.64 10.71 -2.39
N VAL A 12 26.24 9.56 -2.93
CA VAL A 12 26.00 8.34 -2.12
C VAL A 12 27.23 7.96 -1.30
N ASN A 13 28.42 8.07 -1.89
CA ASN A 13 29.68 7.80 -1.19
C ASN A 13 29.92 8.75 0.00
N LYS A 14 29.59 10.04 -0.16
CA LYS A 14 29.72 11.01 0.94
C LYS A 14 28.70 10.73 2.03
N LEU A 15 27.49 10.31 1.68
CA LEU A 15 26.45 9.94 2.64
C LEU A 15 26.84 8.69 3.43
N SER A 16 27.36 7.64 2.77
CA SER A 16 27.73 6.39 3.43
C SER A 16 28.88 6.52 4.42
N HIS A 17 29.73 7.54 4.28
CA HIS A 17 30.79 7.84 5.23
C HIS A 17 30.34 8.71 6.41
N ARG A 18 29.15 9.33 6.32
CA ARG A 18 28.64 10.27 7.33
C ARG A 18 27.48 9.69 8.15
N LEU A 19 26.70 8.80 7.56
CA LEU A 19 25.48 8.25 8.14
C LEU A 19 25.78 6.90 8.82
N ASP A 20 25.38 6.77 10.08
CA ASP A 20 25.48 5.48 10.77
C ASP A 20 24.35 4.51 10.36
N TYR A 21 24.53 3.22 10.66
CA TYR A 21 23.52 2.20 10.33
C TYR A 21 22.18 2.48 11.00
N ASP A 22 22.19 2.84 12.29
CA ASP A 22 20.94 3.08 13.03
C ASP A 22 20.19 4.29 12.47
N GLU A 23 20.90 5.40 12.19
CA GLU A 23 20.33 6.56 11.52
C GLU A 23 19.78 6.20 10.13
N TYR A 24 20.46 5.32 9.38
CA TYR A 24 19.98 4.86 8.09
C TYR A 24 18.65 4.11 8.20
N ILE A 25 18.50 3.24 9.20
CA ILE A 25 17.24 2.54 9.48
C ILE A 25 16.13 3.54 9.81
N GLU A 26 16.39 4.55 10.63
CA GLU A 26 15.42 5.60 10.94
C GLU A 26 14.97 6.34 9.67
N TRP A 27 15.90 6.67 8.78
CA TRP A 27 15.57 7.31 7.51
C TRP A 27 14.75 6.40 6.59
N MET A 28 14.98 5.09 6.59
CA MET A 28 14.12 4.16 5.85
C MET A 28 12.72 4.07 6.46
N ALA A 29 12.62 4.05 7.78
CA ALA A 29 11.33 4.09 8.47
C ALA A 29 10.57 5.37 8.12
N TYR A 30 11.25 6.51 8.12
CA TYR A 30 10.67 7.79 7.70
C TYR A 30 10.19 7.75 6.24
N ASP A 31 11.03 7.30 5.29
CA ASP A 31 10.67 7.21 3.86
C ASP A 31 9.44 6.31 3.59
N SER A 32 9.15 5.35 4.48
CA SER A 32 7.94 4.51 4.37
C SER A 32 6.65 5.25 4.76
N ILE A 33 6.75 6.28 5.60
CA ILE A 33 5.62 7.13 6.04
C ILE A 33 5.49 8.34 5.11
N ASP A 34 6.62 8.93 4.75
CA ASP A 34 6.71 10.13 3.94
C ASP A 34 7.81 9.98 2.86
N PRO A 35 7.45 9.40 1.70
CA PRO A 35 8.41 9.08 0.66
C PRO A 35 9.09 10.33 0.10
N PHE A 36 10.42 10.29 -0.02
CA PHE A 36 11.17 11.35 -0.67
C PHE A 36 10.83 11.44 -2.16
N GLY A 37 10.59 12.67 -2.64
CA GLY A 37 10.44 13.00 -4.06
C GLY A 37 9.00 13.15 -4.53
N GLY A 38 8.77 12.82 -5.81
CA GLY A 38 7.51 13.09 -6.51
C GLY A 38 6.33 12.19 -6.15
N PHE A 39 6.56 11.10 -5.41
CA PHE A 39 5.53 10.08 -5.18
C PHE A 39 4.25 10.63 -4.51
N ARG A 40 4.37 11.58 -3.58
CA ARG A 40 3.18 12.26 -3.02
C ARG A 40 2.38 13.03 -4.07
N SER A 41 3.08 13.73 -4.97
CA SER A 41 2.46 14.45 -6.07
C SER A 41 1.80 13.50 -7.05
N ASP A 42 2.44 12.36 -7.32
CA ASP A 42 1.91 11.30 -8.18
C ASP A 42 0.65 10.69 -7.56
N LEU A 43 0.66 10.42 -6.24
CA LEU A 43 -0.51 9.93 -5.50
C LEU A 43 -1.66 10.94 -5.49
N GLN A 44 -1.36 12.22 -5.27
CA GLN A 44 -2.38 13.28 -5.34
C GLN A 44 -2.98 13.37 -6.74
N THR A 45 -2.15 13.27 -7.77
CA THR A 45 -2.61 13.28 -9.17
C THR A 45 -3.47 12.06 -9.46
N ALA A 46 -3.05 10.86 -9.02
CA ALA A 46 -3.81 9.63 -9.15
C ALA A 46 -5.19 9.74 -8.50
N HIS A 47 -5.29 10.35 -7.31
CA HIS A 47 -6.58 10.61 -6.66
C HIS A 47 -7.50 11.52 -7.48
N ILE A 48 -6.95 12.59 -8.07
CA ILE A 48 -7.73 13.50 -8.92
C ILE A 48 -8.23 12.78 -10.17
N VAL A 49 -7.37 12.01 -10.83
CA VAL A 49 -7.74 11.25 -12.04
C VAL A 49 -8.74 10.14 -11.69
N TYR A 50 -8.55 9.42 -10.59
CA TYR A 50 -9.51 8.44 -10.09
C TYR A 50 -10.88 9.06 -9.81
N ALA A 51 -10.93 10.24 -9.20
CA ALA A 51 -12.20 10.93 -8.96
C ALA A 51 -12.92 11.36 -10.26
N GLN A 52 -12.18 11.61 -11.34
CA GLN A 52 -12.73 12.05 -12.62
C GLN A 52 -13.09 10.89 -13.57
N CYS A 53 -12.27 9.85 -13.59
CA CYS A 53 -12.31 8.76 -14.58
C CYS A 53 -12.52 7.38 -13.94
N GLY A 54 -12.48 7.29 -12.61
CA GLY A 54 -12.66 6.04 -11.88
C GLY A 54 -14.11 5.55 -11.93
N GLY A 55 -14.26 4.24 -12.09
CA GLY A 55 -15.54 3.54 -12.11
C GLY A 55 -15.32 2.03 -12.32
N GLY A 56 -16.33 1.22 -11.99
CA GLY A 56 -16.22 -0.24 -12.04
C GLY A 56 -15.17 -0.77 -11.06
N ASP A 57 -14.29 -1.66 -11.54
CA ASP A 57 -13.25 -2.32 -10.74
C ASP A 57 -11.91 -1.55 -10.72
N ALA A 58 -11.90 -0.31 -11.19
CA ALA A 58 -10.69 0.51 -11.23
C ALA A 58 -10.18 0.80 -9.81
N LYS A 59 -8.88 0.56 -9.59
CA LYS A 59 -8.18 0.81 -8.32
C LYS A 59 -7.33 2.06 -8.44
N LEU A 60 -7.07 2.73 -7.31
CA LEU A 60 -6.23 3.93 -7.28
C LEU A 60 -4.82 3.67 -7.88
N SER A 61 -4.29 2.46 -7.68
CA SER A 61 -3.00 2.02 -8.24
C SER A 61 -2.94 2.09 -9.76
N ASP A 62 -4.06 1.92 -10.45
CA ASP A 62 -4.13 1.95 -11.92
C ASP A 62 -3.85 3.35 -12.49
N PHE A 63 -3.93 4.37 -11.64
CA PHE A 63 -3.71 5.77 -11.99
C PHE A 63 -2.33 6.28 -11.52
N LEU A 64 -1.50 5.44 -10.91
CA LEU A 64 -0.13 5.79 -10.56
C LEU A 64 0.82 5.57 -11.75
N PRO A 65 1.78 6.49 -12.00
CA PRO A 65 2.78 6.31 -13.05
C PRO A 65 3.69 5.09 -12.85
N ILE A 66 3.89 4.70 -11.59
CA ILE A 66 4.66 3.52 -11.19
C ILE A 66 3.80 2.78 -10.16
N ASP A 67 3.46 1.53 -10.46
CA ASP A 67 2.77 0.66 -9.51
C ASP A 67 3.71 0.40 -8.31
N PRO A 68 3.31 0.77 -7.08
CA PRO A 68 4.10 0.50 -5.89
C PRO A 68 4.23 -1.00 -5.57
N ASN A 69 3.37 -1.85 -6.12
CA ASN A 69 3.45 -3.30 -5.97
C ASN A 69 3.22 -4.01 -7.32
N PRO A 70 4.22 -3.98 -8.24
CA PRO A 70 4.08 -4.56 -9.55
C PRO A 70 3.93 -6.08 -9.44
N MET A 71 2.74 -6.59 -9.73
CA MET A 71 2.45 -8.03 -9.79
C MET A 71 2.39 -8.51 -11.24
N THR A 72 2.94 -9.69 -11.50
CA THR A 72 2.65 -10.42 -12.74
C THR A 72 1.19 -10.87 -12.75
N ASP A 73 0.65 -11.21 -13.92
CA ASP A 73 -0.74 -11.68 -14.04
C ASP A 73 -0.99 -12.92 -13.16
N GLU A 74 -0.06 -13.88 -13.16
CA GLU A 74 -0.14 -15.07 -12.28
C GLU A 74 -0.13 -14.71 -10.79
N MET A 75 0.68 -13.74 -10.36
CA MET A 75 0.72 -13.28 -8.96
C MET A 75 -0.56 -12.55 -8.57
N ARG A 76 -1.14 -11.80 -9.51
CA ARG A 76 -2.40 -11.08 -9.32
C ARG A 76 -3.55 -12.06 -9.11
N GLU A 77 -3.65 -13.09 -9.94
CA GLU A 77 -4.67 -14.14 -9.81
C GLU A 77 -4.57 -14.88 -8.46
N GLN A 78 -3.35 -15.20 -8.02
CA GLN A 78 -3.12 -15.82 -6.71
C GLN A 78 -3.56 -14.91 -5.56
N TYR A 79 -3.21 -13.63 -5.63
CA TYR A 79 -3.59 -12.64 -4.63
C TYR A 79 -5.12 -12.46 -4.56
N GLU A 80 -5.79 -12.39 -5.71
CA GLU A 80 -7.25 -12.28 -5.81
C GLU A 80 -7.95 -13.52 -5.25
N TYR A 81 -7.41 -14.72 -5.52
CA TYR A 81 -7.90 -15.97 -4.95
C TYR A 81 -7.76 -15.99 -3.41
N GLU A 82 -6.61 -15.57 -2.88
CA GLU A 82 -6.40 -15.46 -1.44
C GLU A 82 -7.33 -14.43 -0.78
N GLN A 83 -7.57 -13.29 -1.43
CA GLN A 83 -8.54 -12.30 -0.95
C GLN A 83 -9.96 -12.88 -0.93
N ALA A 84 -10.38 -13.57 -1.99
CA ALA A 84 -11.71 -14.17 -2.08
C ALA A 84 -11.96 -15.21 -0.97
N ILE A 85 -10.92 -16.00 -0.61
CA ILE A 85 -11.01 -16.92 0.53
C ILE A 85 -11.21 -16.15 1.84
N LYS A 86 -10.41 -15.10 2.07
CA LYS A 86 -10.51 -14.29 3.30
C LYS A 86 -11.87 -13.62 3.44
N ASP A 87 -12.41 -13.11 2.34
CA ASP A 87 -13.72 -12.47 2.32
C ASP A 87 -14.83 -13.50 2.62
N SER A 88 -14.76 -14.69 2.02
CA SER A 88 -15.67 -15.80 2.30
C SER A 88 -15.62 -16.25 3.77
N GLU A 89 -14.43 -16.33 4.36
CA GLU A 89 -14.26 -16.65 5.79
C GLU A 89 -14.87 -15.57 6.70
N GLN A 90 -14.73 -14.30 6.32
CA GLN A 90 -15.34 -13.19 7.06
C GLN A 90 -16.87 -13.23 6.96
N GLU A 91 -17.42 -13.49 5.78
CA GLU A 91 -18.87 -13.63 5.58
C GLU A 91 -19.44 -14.78 6.40
N ALA A 92 -18.78 -15.95 6.40
CA ALA A 92 -19.19 -17.10 7.21
C ALA A 92 -19.18 -16.79 8.71
N ARG A 93 -18.17 -16.04 9.17
CA ARG A 93 -18.09 -15.59 10.58
C ARG A 93 -19.22 -14.63 10.92
N GLN A 94 -19.53 -13.66 10.06
CA GLN A 94 -20.64 -12.72 10.27
C GLN A 94 -22.00 -13.45 10.32
N LEU A 95 -22.19 -14.45 9.46
CA LEU A 95 -23.39 -15.28 9.44
C LEU A 95 -23.55 -16.05 10.77
N ALA A 96 -22.49 -16.68 11.25
CA ALA A 96 -22.50 -17.41 12.52
C ALA A 96 -22.88 -16.49 13.70
N GLU A 97 -22.28 -15.29 13.77
CA GLU A 97 -22.64 -14.30 14.81
C GLU A 97 -24.11 -13.84 14.72
N MET A 98 -24.66 -13.73 13.50
CA MET A 98 -26.06 -13.38 13.31
C MET A 98 -27.00 -14.47 13.83
N PHE A 99 -26.68 -15.74 13.60
CA PHE A 99 -27.43 -16.88 14.14
C PHE A 99 -27.40 -16.88 15.67
N ASP A 100 -26.23 -16.72 16.28
CA ASP A 100 -26.07 -16.65 17.74
C ASP A 100 -26.92 -15.52 18.35
N ARG A 101 -26.97 -14.34 17.71
CA ARG A 101 -27.81 -13.22 18.14
C ARG A 101 -29.31 -13.51 18.06
N LEU A 102 -29.76 -14.28 17.06
CA LEU A 102 -31.17 -14.63 16.89
C LEU A 102 -31.60 -15.67 17.93
N GLU A 103 -30.76 -16.66 18.23
CA GLU A 103 -31.03 -17.65 19.29
C GLU A 103 -31.10 -16.99 20.67
N ALA A 104 -30.20 -16.05 20.97
CA ALA A 104 -30.23 -15.30 22.24
C ALA A 104 -31.45 -14.37 22.41
N ARG A 105 -32.20 -14.10 21.33
CA ARG A 105 -33.40 -13.23 21.35
C ARG A 105 -34.71 -14.02 21.40
N GLN A 106 -34.66 -15.34 21.20
CA GLN A 106 -35.81 -16.24 21.28
C GLN A 106 -35.92 -17.02 22.61
N GLY A 107 -34.88 -16.98 23.45
CA GLY A 107 -34.90 -17.49 24.84
C GLY A 107 -35.11 -16.37 25.86
#